data_AF-A0A6N0X6L2-F1
#
_entry.id   AF-A0A6N0X6L2-F1
#
_cell.length_a   1.000
_cell.length_b   1.000
_cell.length_c   1.000
_cell.angle_alpha   90.00
_cell.angle_beta   90.00
_cell.angle_gamma   90.00
#
_symmetry.space_group_name_H-M   'P 1'
#
loop_
_entity.id
_entity.type
_entity.pdbx_description
1 polymer ?
#
loop_
_entity_poly.entity_id
_entity_poly.type
_entity_poly.pdbx_seq_one_letter_code
_entity_poly.pdbx_strand_id
1 'polypeptide(L)'
;MLGNNRGNAGKGRPKGSLNKVNASLKEMILGALKDAGGRNWLATQAQENPAAFMALLAKLLPLELKQEATQPEPLTIRVIGGLPDN
;
A
#
# COMPACT_ATOMS: atom_id res chain seq x y z
N MET A 1 -20.15 14.25 37.76
CA MET A 1 -20.55 13.64 36.47
C MET A 1 -19.30 13.53 35.61
N LEU A 2 -18.67 12.35 35.54
CA LEU A 2 -17.50 12.12 34.69
C LEU A 2 -18.00 11.64 33.32
N GLY A 3 -17.79 12.45 32.29
CA GLY A 3 -18.24 12.18 30.93
C GLY A 3 -17.56 10.92 30.39
N ASN A 4 -18.38 9.95 29.97
CA ASN A 4 -17.91 8.71 29.37
C ASN A 4 -17.23 8.99 28.03
N ASN A 5 -15.90 9.14 28.03
CA ASN A 5 -15.08 9.29 26.83
C ASN A 5 -15.01 7.95 26.07
N ARG A 6 -16.10 7.57 25.40
CA ARG A 6 -16.23 6.34 24.59
C ARG A 6 -15.81 6.54 23.13
N GLY A 7 -14.98 7.53 22.83
CA GLY A 7 -14.67 7.94 21.45
C GLY A 7 -14.06 6.85 20.55
N ASN A 8 -13.46 5.82 21.15
CA ASN A 8 -12.84 4.70 20.43
C ASN A 8 -13.49 3.33 20.69
N ALA A 9 -14.55 3.24 21.50
CA ALA A 9 -15.23 1.97 21.72
C ALA A 9 -16.00 1.56 20.45
N GLY A 10 -15.62 0.43 19.84
CA GLY A 10 -16.26 -0.09 18.62
C GLY A 10 -15.67 0.40 17.30
N LYS A 11 -14.70 1.32 17.33
CA LYS A 11 -13.97 1.73 16.11
C LYS A 11 -12.95 0.63 15.80
N GLY A 12 -13.35 -0.31 14.95
CA GLY A 12 -12.46 -1.34 14.42
C GLY A 12 -11.18 -0.71 13.86
N ARG A 13 -10.10 -1.49 13.85
CA ARG A 13 -8.79 -1.04 13.39
C ARG A 13 -8.92 -0.38 11.99
N PRO A 14 -8.40 0.86 11.77
CA PRO A 14 -8.53 1.54 10.49
C PRO A 14 -8.07 0.66 9.34
N LYS A 15 -8.91 0.55 8.29
CA LYS A 15 -8.62 -0.19 7.06
C LYS A 15 -7.30 0.35 6.47
N GLY A 16 -6.30 -0.51 6.33
CA GLY A 16 -4.96 -0.14 5.83
C GLY A 16 -3.93 0.20 6.91
N SER A 17 -4.27 0.18 8.20
CA SER A 17 -3.24 0.34 9.24
C SER A 17 -2.28 -0.87 9.25
N LEU A 18 -0.99 -0.59 9.07
CA LEU A 18 0.09 -1.59 8.97
C LEU A 18 0.04 -2.55 10.17
N ASN A 19 -0.07 -3.87 9.96
CA ASN A 19 -0.08 -4.82 11.06
C ASN A 19 1.14 -4.58 11.97
N LYS A 20 0.96 -4.42 13.30
CA LYS A 20 2.07 -4.05 14.21
C LYS A 20 3.23 -5.03 14.13
N VAL A 21 2.92 -6.31 13.94
CA VAL A 21 3.92 -7.38 13.73
C VAL A 21 4.68 -7.17 12.41
N ASN A 22 3.98 -6.84 11.31
CA ASN A 22 4.62 -6.58 10.02
C ASN A 22 5.47 -5.30 10.03
N ALA A 23 5.06 -4.29 10.81
CA ALA A 23 5.83 -3.07 11.02
C ALA A 23 7.15 -3.39 11.73
N SER A 24 7.09 -4.10 12.85
CA SER A 24 8.26 -4.53 13.62
C SER A 24 9.19 -5.44 12.81
N LEU A 25 8.64 -6.37 12.01
CA LEU A 25 9.45 -7.22 11.13
C LEU A 25 10.17 -6.40 10.05
N LYS A 26 9.49 -5.43 9.43
CA LYS A 26 10.11 -4.55 8.43
C LYS A 26 11.25 -3.74 9.05
N GLU A 27 11.06 -3.21 10.25
CA GLU A 27 12.10 -2.48 10.99
C GLU A 27 13.30 -3.36 11.32
N MET A 28 13.08 -4.59 11.80
CA MET A 28 14.17 -5.54 12.07
C MET A 28 14.97 -5.88 10.81
N ILE A 29 14.29 -6.12 9.67
CA ILE A 29 14.95 -6.42 8.39
C ILE A 29 15.76 -5.21 7.90
N LEU A 30 15.23 -4.00 8.01
CA LEU A 30 15.94 -2.77 7.62
C LEU A 30 17.14 -2.48 8.54
N GLY A 31 17.00 -2.75 9.84
CA GLY A 31 18.08 -2.68 10.82
C GLY A 31 19.21 -3.64 10.48
N ALA A 32 18.89 -4.92 10.28
CA ALA A 32 19.88 -5.93 9.89
C ALA A 32 20.58 -5.59 8.57
N LEU A 33 19.86 -5.04 7.57
CA LEU A 33 20.46 -4.59 6.33
C LEU A 33 21.43 -3.42 6.55
N LYS A 34 21.09 -2.48 7.44
CA LYS A 34 21.98 -1.38 7.81
C LYS A 34 23.24 -1.90 8.51
N ASP A 35 23.08 -2.82 9.45
CA ASP A 35 24.17 -3.43 10.21
C ASP A 35 25.11 -4.25 9.30
N ALA A 36 24.57 -4.87 8.24
CA ALA A 36 25.34 -5.57 7.22
C ALA A 36 26.14 -4.64 6.28
N GLY A 37 25.95 -3.30 6.37
CA GLY A 37 26.62 -2.32 5.50
C GLY A 37 25.73 -1.74 4.40
N GLY A 38 24.43 -2.06 4.40
CA GLY A 38 23.41 -1.43 3.55
C GLY A 38 23.71 -1.51 2.06
N ARG A 39 24.00 -0.36 1.46
CA ARG A 39 24.28 -0.25 0.01
C ARG A 39 25.52 -1.01 -0.41
N ASN A 40 26.59 -1.01 0.39
CA ASN A 40 27.82 -1.68 0.04
C ASN A 40 27.61 -3.20 0.01
N TRP A 41 26.91 -3.73 1.00
CA TRP A 41 26.53 -5.14 1.02
C TRP A 41 25.66 -5.51 -0.19
N LEU A 42 24.66 -4.69 -0.52
CA LEU A 42 23.85 -4.90 -1.72
C LEU A 42 24.66 -4.87 -3.02
N ALA A 43 25.67 -3.99 -3.12
CA ALA A 43 26.57 -3.94 -4.27
C ALA A 43 27.43 -5.21 -4.39
N THR A 44 27.92 -5.74 -3.27
CA THR A 44 28.60 -7.05 -3.23
C THR A 44 27.65 -8.17 -3.66
N GLN A 45 26.42 -8.20 -3.15
CA GLN A 45 25.42 -9.20 -3.53
C GLN A 45 24.98 -9.10 -4.99
N ALA A 46 25.02 -7.92 -5.60
CA ALA A 46 24.78 -7.77 -7.04
C ALA A 46 25.82 -8.49 -7.90
N GLN A 47 27.06 -8.62 -7.41
CA GLN A 47 28.14 -9.33 -8.11
C GLN A 47 28.19 -10.81 -7.73
N GLU A 48 28.12 -11.14 -6.44
CA GLU A 48 28.25 -12.52 -5.93
C GLU A 48 26.97 -13.34 -6.12
N ASN A 49 25.80 -12.72 -5.96
CA ASN A 49 24.49 -13.38 -5.99
C ASN A 49 23.48 -12.62 -6.89
N PRO A 50 23.79 -12.44 -8.19
CA PRO A 50 23.01 -11.59 -9.09
C PRO A 50 21.55 -12.02 -9.21
N ALA A 51 21.26 -13.33 -9.19
CA ALA A 51 19.88 -13.83 -9.25
C ALA A 51 19.03 -13.39 -8.04
N ALA A 52 19.59 -13.46 -6.83
CA ALA A 52 18.90 -13.03 -5.61
C ALA A 52 18.69 -11.50 -5.62
N PHE A 53 19.68 -10.74 -6.08
CA PHE A 53 19.59 -9.29 -6.21
C PHE A 53 18.51 -8.87 -7.23
N MET A 54 18.45 -9.51 -8.40
CA MET A 54 17.42 -9.24 -9.42
C MET A 54 16.01 -9.57 -8.92
N ALA A 55 15.84 -10.63 -8.12
CA ALA A 55 14.56 -10.96 -7.50
C ALA A 55 14.10 -9.89 -6.48
N LEU A 56 15.04 -9.25 -5.75
CA LEU A 56 14.72 -8.13 -4.88
C LEU A 56 14.32 -6.88 -5.68
N LEU A 57 15.02 -6.58 -6.79
CA LEU A 57 14.66 -5.49 -7.68
C LEU A 57 13.24 -5.64 -8.24
N ALA A 58 12.85 -6.84 -8.67
CA ALA A 58 11.51 -7.11 -9.17
C ALA A 58 10.39 -6.89 -8.12
N LYS A 59 10.69 -7.03 -6.82
CA LYS A 59 9.76 -6.75 -5.72
C LYS A 59 9.72 -5.27 -5.34
N LEU A 60 10.83 -4.56 -5.55
CA LEU A 60 10.99 -3.14 -5.20
C LEU A 60 10.47 -2.21 -6.28
N LEU A 61 10.63 -2.59 -7.55
CA LEU A 61 10.00 -1.91 -8.67
C LEU A 61 8.51 -2.24 -8.61
N PRO A 62 7.63 -1.28 -8.27
CA PRO A 62 6.23 -1.46 -8.52
C PRO A 62 6.09 -1.53 -10.04
N LEU A 63 5.80 -2.70 -10.59
CA LEU A 63 5.29 -2.78 -11.95
C LEU A 63 3.97 -2.02 -11.93
N GLU A 64 4.01 -0.75 -12.33
CA GLU A 64 2.87 0.13 -12.43
C GLU A 64 1.86 -0.48 -13.40
N LEU A 65 0.96 -1.27 -12.86
CA LEU A 65 -0.39 -1.52 -13.37
C LEU A 65 -1.29 -1.85 -12.17
N LYS A 66 -1.14 -1.08 -11.09
CA LYS A 66 -2.31 -0.77 -10.28
C LYS A 66 -3.11 0.23 -11.10
N GLN A 67 -3.95 -0.28 -11.99
CA GLN A 67 -5.13 0.48 -12.39
C GLN A 67 -5.87 0.73 -11.08
N GLU A 68 -5.72 1.93 -10.53
CA GLU A 68 -6.72 2.46 -9.64
C GLU A 68 -7.99 2.46 -10.48
N ALA A 69 -8.80 1.42 -10.31
CA ALA A 69 -10.20 1.47 -10.64
C ALA A 69 -10.78 2.55 -9.73
N THR A 70 -10.57 3.81 -10.12
CA THR A 70 -11.40 4.93 -9.75
C THR A 70 -12.81 4.41 -9.90
N GLN A 71 -13.45 4.23 -8.75
CA GLN A 71 -14.82 3.74 -8.63
C GLN A 71 -15.63 4.38 -9.75
N PRO A 72 -16.47 3.63 -10.49
CA PRO A 72 -17.28 4.25 -11.53
C PRO A 72 -18.14 5.31 -10.86
N GLU A 73 -17.77 6.58 -11.01
CA GLU A 73 -18.64 7.71 -10.75
C GLU A 73 -19.97 7.38 -11.46
N PRO A 74 -21.12 7.40 -10.76
CA PRO A 74 -22.37 6.96 -11.36
C PRO A 74 -22.67 7.84 -12.58
N LEU A 75 -22.66 7.21 -13.76
CA LEU A 75 -23.00 7.85 -15.02
C LEU A 75 -24.43 8.41 -14.91
N THR A 76 -24.55 9.74 -14.83
CA THR A 76 -25.85 10.42 -14.80
C THR A 76 -26.36 10.56 -16.23
N ILE A 77 -27.23 9.64 -16.66
CA ILE A 77 -27.92 9.75 -17.95
C ILE A 77 -29.11 10.69 -17.77
N ARG A 78 -29.03 11.92 -18.30
CA ARG A 78 -30.19 12.82 -18.45
C ARG A 78 -30.88 12.54 -19.79
N VAL A 79 -32.00 11.83 -19.74
CA VAL A 79 -32.93 11.75 -20.89
C VAL A 79 -33.69 13.06 -20.94
N ILE A 80 -33.41 13.92 -21.92
CA ILE A 80 -34.24 15.08 -22.22
C ILE A 80 -35.39 14.58 -23.10
N GLY A 81 -36.54 14.33 -22.47
CA GLY A 81 -37.75 13.90 -23.18
C GLY A 81 -38.25 14.98 -24.12
N GLY A 82 -38.29 14.67 -25.41
CA GLY A 82 -39.10 15.39 -26.39
C GLY A 82 -40.21 14.47 -26.87
N LEU A 83 -41.38 14.55 -26.22
CA LEU A 83 -42.62 14.04 -26.79
C LEU A 83 -43.27 15.26 -27.50
N PRO A 84 -43.30 15.32 -28.84
CA PRO A 84 -44.05 16.37 -29.51
C PRO A 84 -45.54 16.09 -29.35
N ASP A 85 -46.27 17.04 -28.78
CA ASP A 85 -47.73 17.07 -28.80
C ASP A 85 -48.20 17.17 -30.25
N ASN A 86 -48.89 16.12 -30.73
CA ASN A 86 -49.81 16.18 -31.87
C ASN A 86 -51.03 15.31 -31.56
#